data_AF-A0A2L2Z976-F1
#
_entry.id   AF-A0A2L2Z976-F1
#
_cell.length_a   1.000
_cell.length_b   1.000
_cell.length_c   1.000
_cell.angle_alpha   90.00
_cell.angle_beta   90.00
_cell.angle_gamma   90.00
#
_symmetry.space_group_name_H-M   'P 1'
#
loop_
_entity.id
_entity.type
_entity.pdbx_description
1 polymer ?
#
loop_
_entity_poly.entity_id
_entity_poly.type
_entity_poly.pdbx_seq_one_letter_code
_entity_poly.pdbx_strand_id
1 'polypeptide(L)' 'EKEWIPVTKFGRLVMDGNINSLVVIYLFSLPIIECEIFFVFRGRALKDDGMNLMPVQKQTRAVQRTRFKAIV' A
#
# COMPACT_ATOMS: atom_id res chain seq x y z
N GLU A 1 -15.48 -4.58 9.87
CA GLU A 1 -14.24 -4.00 9.34
C GLU A 1 -13.64 -3.11 10.42
N LYS A 2 -12.31 -3.05 10.54
CA LYS A 2 -11.65 -2.21 11.54
C LYS A 2 -11.68 -0.76 11.02
N GLU A 3 -12.22 0.15 11.81
CA GLU A 3 -12.22 1.58 11.49
C GLU A 3 -10.77 2.08 11.38
N TRP A 4 -10.43 2.80 10.30
CA TRP A 4 -9.09 3.32 10.09
C TRP A 4 -8.81 4.46 11.06
N ILE A 5 -7.78 4.29 11.90
CA ILE A 5 -7.29 5.33 12.81
C ILE A 5 -5.97 5.84 12.21
N PRO A 6 -5.94 7.08 11.69
CA PRO A 6 -4.75 7.61 11.03
C PRO A 6 -3.62 7.86 12.05
N VAL A 7 -2.42 7.41 11.71
CA VAL A 7 -1.25 7.53 12.60
C VAL A 7 -0.43 8.76 12.22
N THR A 8 -0.36 9.09 10.94
CA THR A 8 0.35 10.23 10.39
C THR A 8 -0.47 11.52 10.50
N LYS A 9 0.21 12.67 10.37
CA LYS A 9 -0.46 13.97 10.24
C LYS A 9 -1.23 14.07 8.92
N PHE A 10 -0.69 13.46 7.87
CA PHE A 10 -1.28 13.43 6.55
C PHE A 10 -2.58 12.60 6.55
N GLY A 11 -2.58 11.40 7.14
CA GLY A 11 -3.79 10.59 7.30
C GLY A 11 -4.90 11.33 8.07
N ARG A 12 -4.54 12.11 9.11
CA ARG A 12 -5.51 12.96 9.83
C ARG A 12 -6.12 14.03 8.94
N LEU A 13 -5.32 14.75 8.16
CA LEU A 13 -5.83 15.76 7.21
C LEU A 13 -6.76 15.15 6.14
N VAL A 14 -6.48 13.92 5.71
CA VAL A 14 -7.34 13.18 4.78
C VAL A 14 -8.65 12.76 5.45
N MET A 15 -8.59 12.25 6.69
CA MET A 15 -9.77 11.87 7.47
C MET A 15 -10.68 13.08 7.80
N ASP A 16 -10.08 14.22 8.10
CA ASP A 16 -10.78 15.48 8.38
C ASP A 16 -11.42 16.10 7.12
N GLY A 17 -11.15 15.55 5.93
CA GLY A 17 -11.73 16.03 4.66
C GLY A 17 -11.08 17.31 4.12
N ASN A 18 -9.88 17.67 4.59
CA ASN A 18 -9.15 18.85 4.09
C ASN A 18 -8.52 18.60 2.70
N ILE A 19 -8.31 17.33 2.34
CA ILE A 19 -7.71 16.92 1.05
C ILE A 19 -8.76 16.14 0.26
N ASN A 20 -9.22 16.74 -0.83
CA ASN A 20 -10.38 16.25 -1.57
C ASN A 20 -10.02 15.33 -2.73
N SER A 21 -8.75 15.29 -3.18
CA SER A 21 -8.35 14.48 -4.32
C SER A 21 -6.90 14.01 -4.27
N LEU A 22 -6.65 12.87 -4.92
CA LEU A 22 -5.30 12.36 -5.18
C LEU A 22 -4.45 13.32 -6.03
N VAL A 23 -5.09 14.15 -6.88
CA VAL A 23 -4.39 15.14 -7.72
C VAL A 23 -3.64 16.15 -6.86
N VAL A 24 -4.24 16.62 -5.76
CA VAL A 24 -3.59 17.53 -4.81
C VAL A 24 -2.35 16.88 -4.20
N ILE A 25 -2.45 15.61 -3.82
CA ILE A 25 -1.36 14.84 -3.21
C ILE A 25 -0.18 14.74 -4.18
N TYR A 26 -0.45 14.42 -5.45
CA TYR A 26 0.59 14.34 -6.49
C TYR A 26 1.18 15.71 -6.83
N LEU A 27 0.36 16.76 -6.89
CA LEU A 27 0.82 18.13 -7.17
C LEU A 27 1.85 18.60 -6.15
N PHE A 28 1.60 18.34 -4.86
CA PHE A 28 2.50 18.69 -3.77
C PHE A 28 3.57 17.63 -3.47
N SER A 29 3.62 16.55 -4.26
CA SER A 29 4.56 15.43 -4.08
C SER A 29 4.58 14.88 -2.65
N LEU A 30 3.42 14.83 -1.99
CA LEU A 30 3.32 14.35 -0.62
C LEU A 30 3.44 12.82 -0.58
N PRO A 31 4.25 12.25 0.32
CA PRO A 31 4.44 10.80 0.41
C PRO A 31 3.20 10.13 0.99
N ILE A 32 2.72 9.09 0.31
CA ILE A 32 1.65 8.21 0.79
C ILE A 32 2.31 7.02 1.51
N ILE A 33 2.12 6.95 2.83
CA ILE A 33 2.72 5.91 3.69
C ILE A 33 1.64 4.98 4.26
N GLU A 34 0.41 5.48 4.39
CA GLU A 34 -0.76 4.71 4.83
C GLU A 34 -1.58 4.28 3.60
N CYS A 35 -1.84 2.99 3.47
CA CYS A 35 -2.56 2.42 2.32
C CYS A 35 -4.04 2.84 2.33
N GLU A 36 -4.60 3.04 3.52
CA GLU A 36 -5.97 3.45 3.77
C GLU A 36 -6.32 4.80 3.13
N ILE A 37 -5.34 5.71 3.02
CA ILE A 37 -5.50 6.99 2.31
C ILE A 37 -5.95 6.76 0.87
N PHE A 38 -5.34 5.79 0.19
CA PHE A 38 -5.69 5.48 -1.20
C PHE A 38 -7.08 4.82 -1.30
N PHE A 39 -7.44 3.98 -0.34
CA PHE A 39 -8.77 3.36 -0.26
C PHE A 39 -9.88 4.39 -0.06
N VAL A 40 -9.65 5.47 0.70
CA VAL A 40 -10.64 6.56 0.85
C VAL A 40 -10.94 7.26 -0.48
N PHE A 41 -9.94 7.50 -1.32
CA PHE A 41 -10.13 8.21 -2.59
C PHE A 41 -10.65 7.33 -3.73
N ARG A 42 -10.19 6.07 -3.82
CA ARG A 42 -10.52 5.16 -4.94
C ARG A 42 -11.61 4.14 -4.61
N GLY A 43 -11.97 3.98 -3.34
CA GLY A 43 -12.96 3.00 -2.90
C GLY A 43 -12.61 1.56 -3.31
N ARG A 44 -13.65 0.74 -3.57
CA ARG A 44 -13.53 -0.67 -4.02
C ARG A 44 -13.22 -0.83 -5.52
N ALA A 45 -12.83 0.24 -6.22
CA ALA A 45 -12.65 0.22 -7.66
C ALA A 45 -11.27 -0.29 -8.11
N LEU A 46 -10.41 -0.73 -7.20
CA LEU A 46 -9.19 -1.43 -7.58
C LEU A 46 -9.50 -2.87 -7.94
N LYS A 47 -9.01 -3.25 -9.12
CA LYS A 47 -9.01 -4.62 -9.60
C LYS A 47 -7.58 -5.12 -9.47
N ASP A 48 -7.41 -6.23 -8.76
CA ASP A 48 -6.13 -6.92 -8.69
C ASP A 48 -6.02 -7.85 -9.91
N ASP A 49 -5.13 -7.52 -10.84
CA ASP A 49 -4.89 -8.32 -12.04
C ASP A 49 -3.73 -9.31 -11.78
N GLY A 50 -4.07 -10.53 -11.37
CA GLY A 50 -3.20 -11.71 -11.44
C GLY A 50 -1.87 -11.62 -10.67
N MET A 51 -1.81 -12.25 -9.50
CA MET A 51 -0.58 -12.33 -8.72
C MET A 51 0.41 -13.37 -9.27
N ASN A 52 1.66 -12.96 -9.50
CA ASN A 52 2.74 -13.88 -9.87
C ASN A 52 3.55 -14.28 -8.63
N LEU A 53 3.63 -15.59 -8.36
CA LEU A 53 4.41 -16.17 -7.28
C LEU A 53 5.62 -16.91 -7.84
N MET A 54 6.81 -16.45 -7.48
CA MET A 54 8.06 -17.12 -7.88
C MET A 54 8.88 -17.56 -6.65
N PRO A 55 9.41 -18.80 -6.63
CA PRO A 55 10.34 -19.23 -5.60
C PRO A 55 11.72 -18.62 -5.83
N VAL A 56 12.29 -17.99 -4.81
CA VAL A 56 13.66 -17.46 -4.78
C VAL A 56 14.45 -18.26 -3.76
N GLN A 57 15.57 -18.83 -4.19
CA GLN A 57 16.35 -19.77 -3.39
C GLN A 57 17.73 -19.19 -3.07
N LYS A 58 18.12 -19.20 -1.79
CA LYS A 58 19.45 -18.79 -1.31
C LYS A 58 20.21 -20.00 -0.79
N GLN A 59 21.39 -20.28 -1.36
CA GLN A 59 22.25 -21.36 -0.88
C GLN A 59 22.83 -21.03 0.50
N THR A 60 22.82 -21.99 1.42
CA THR A 60 23.51 -21.91 2.73
C THR A 60 24.37 -23.15 2.96
N ARG A 61 25.18 -23.16 4.04
CA ARG A 61 26.05 -24.31 4.38
C ARG A 61 25.31 -25.61 4.65
N ALA A 62 24.11 -25.54 5.23
CA ALA A 62 23.35 -26.74 5.61
C ALA A 62 22.43 -27.22 4.48
N VAL A 63 21.70 -26.32 3.82
CA VAL A 63 20.75 -26.60 2.71
C VAL A 63 20.51 -25.32 1.88
N GLN A 64 19.73 -25.42 0.81
CA GLN A 64 19.11 -24.29 0.11
C GLN A 64 17.90 -23.73 0.90
N ARG A 65 17.90 -22.43 1.22
CA ARG A 65 16.77 -21.75 1.88
C ARG A 65 15.86 -21.10 0.82
N THR A 66 14.62 -21.57 0.73
CA THR A 66 13.62 -21.06 -0.24
C THR A 66 12.72 -19.99 0.39
N ARG A 67 12.44 -18.91 -0.35
CA ARG A 67 11.46 -17.86 -0.06
C ARG A 67 10.56 -17.70 -1.28
N PHE A 68 9.35 -17.19 -1.10
CA PHE A 68 8.50 -16.80 -2.23
C PHE A 68 8.55 -15.29 -2.40
N LYS A 69 8.70 -14.84 -3.64
CA LYS A 69 8.49 -13.46 -4.05
C LYS A 69 7.12 -13.39 -4.73
N ALA A 70 6.23 -12.60 -4.14
CA ALA A 70 4.95 -12.25 -4.72
C ALA A 70 5.09 -10.91 -5.45
N ILE A 71 4.56 -10.83 -6.67
CA ILE A 71 4.31 -9.57 -7.37
C ILE A 71 2.80 -9.48 -7.53
N VAL A 72 2.24 -8.40 -7.01
CA VAL A 72 0.82 -8.06 -7.02
C VAL A 72 0.66 -6.80 -7.84
#